data_AF-A0A6I9NIC3-F1
#
_entry.id   AF-A0A6I9NIC3-F1
#
_cell.length_a   1.000
_cell.length_b   1.000
_cell.length_c   1.000
_cell.angle_alpha   90.00
_cell.angle_beta   90.00
_cell.angle_gamma   90.00
#
_symmetry.space_group_name_H-M   'P 1'
#
loop_
_entity.id
_entity.type
_entity.pdbx_description
1 polymer ?
#
loop_
_entity_poly.entity_id
_entity_poly.type
_entity_poly.pdbx_seq_one_letter_code
_entity_poly.pdbx_strand_id
1 'polypeptide(L)'
;MFLLVQVLSLKSKNLVGITLTNCGITDLVLKDCPKMMFIHATRCRVLKQLRVESAPIVNRFDFAQCKKLDMEQVLDQILRMPPERNRIIYMRPMHQIDSVGLERQLFQGPYPYHIAIVHEFSNPPNIRNKVRIRSWMDTIANISQELIKYEFFPEASRTEEDVKKYPKYPWGRDIYTLEGVVDEAPYSMITDFPWLRTLRAADPNSYARYDFEDDESTTIYAPRRKGQLSADICMETIGEEISERRQSKRGVFQRVVVLFLHHCDTPGEPVDDDYI
;
A
#
# COMPACT_ATOMS: atom_id res chain seq x y z
N MET A 1 5.13 -35.10 -14.11
CA MET A 1 3.92 -34.41 -13.59
C MET A 1 3.67 -33.21 -14.49
N PHE A 2 2.66 -33.24 -15.36
CA PHE A 2 2.37 -32.11 -16.25
C PHE A 2 1.74 -30.99 -15.41
N LEU A 3 2.45 -29.86 -15.26
CA LEU A 3 1.86 -28.65 -14.70
C LEU A 3 0.90 -28.08 -15.74
N LEU A 4 -0.40 -28.32 -15.57
CA LEU A 4 -1.42 -27.62 -16.36
C LEU A 4 -1.34 -26.13 -16.02
N VAL A 5 -0.91 -25.33 -16.99
CA VAL A 5 -0.93 -23.87 -16.92
C VAL A 5 -2.30 -23.41 -17.39
N GLN A 6 -3.05 -22.73 -16.51
CA GLN A 6 -4.36 -22.17 -16.80
C GLN A 6 -4.27 -20.65 -16.71
N VAL A 7 -4.19 -20.00 -17.86
CA VAL A 7 -4.03 -18.54 -17.95
C VAL A 7 -5.39 -17.88 -18.18
N LEU A 8 -5.80 -16.97 -17.31
CA LEU A 8 -6.91 -16.06 -17.55
C LEU A 8 -6.36 -14.75 -18.12
N SER A 9 -6.57 -14.53 -19.42
CA SER A 9 -6.21 -13.27 -20.08
C SER A 9 -7.43 -12.39 -20.26
N LEU A 10 -7.39 -11.17 -19.71
CA LEU A 10 -8.45 -10.18 -19.84
C LEU A 10 -8.01 -9.07 -20.77
N LYS A 11 -8.87 -8.73 -21.73
CA LYS A 11 -8.71 -7.55 -22.59
C LYS A 11 -10.04 -6.85 -22.77
N SER A 12 -10.16 -5.63 -22.25
CA SER A 12 -11.42 -4.89 -22.32
C SER A 12 -11.24 -3.41 -22.03
N LYS A 13 -11.77 -2.58 -22.92
CA LYS A 13 -11.83 -1.12 -22.74
C LYS A 13 -12.80 -0.66 -21.66
N ASN A 14 -13.66 -1.56 -21.15
CA ASN A 14 -14.76 -1.23 -20.25
C ASN A 14 -14.76 -2.00 -18.92
N LEU A 15 -13.88 -2.99 -18.76
CA LEU A 15 -13.84 -3.78 -17.54
C LEU A 15 -13.35 -2.92 -16.37
N VAL A 16 -14.19 -2.77 -15.34
CA VAL A 16 -13.90 -1.93 -14.16
C VAL A 16 -13.16 -2.71 -13.07
N GLY A 17 -13.30 -4.04 -13.02
CA GLY A 17 -12.59 -4.86 -12.06
C GLY A 17 -12.87 -6.33 -12.27
N ILE A 18 -12.15 -7.16 -11.52
CA ILE A 18 -12.36 -8.59 -11.48
C ILE A 18 -12.31 -9.10 -10.04
N THR A 19 -13.22 -10.01 -9.72
CA THR A 19 -13.20 -10.81 -8.50
C THR A 19 -13.11 -12.28 -8.89
N LEU A 20 -12.10 -12.97 -8.38
CA LEU A 20 -11.86 -14.39 -8.57
C LEU A 20 -11.99 -15.08 -7.22
N THR A 21 -12.97 -15.96 -7.07
CA THR A 21 -13.19 -16.71 -5.83
C THR A 21 -13.18 -18.19 -6.14
N ASN A 22 -12.35 -18.96 -5.45
CA ASN A 22 -12.20 -20.42 -5.66
C ASN A 22 -11.87 -20.79 -7.12
N CYS A 23 -11.14 -19.94 -7.85
CA CYS A 23 -10.77 -20.20 -9.24
C CYS A 23 -9.49 -21.04 -9.35
N GLY A 24 -9.46 -21.97 -10.30
CA GLY A 24 -8.34 -22.88 -10.58
C GLY A 24 -7.26 -22.32 -11.51
N ILE A 25 -7.18 -21.00 -11.72
CA ILE A 25 -6.24 -20.39 -12.66
C ILE A 25 -4.83 -20.29 -12.06
N THR A 26 -3.80 -20.44 -12.88
CA THR A 26 -2.40 -20.29 -12.47
C THR A 26 -1.86 -18.88 -12.71
N ASP A 27 -2.37 -18.18 -13.72
CA ASP A 27 -1.84 -16.88 -14.16
C ASP A 27 -2.98 -15.94 -14.52
N LEU A 28 -2.92 -14.70 -14.03
CA LEU A 28 -3.82 -13.62 -14.43
C LEU A 28 -3.07 -12.61 -15.30
N VAL A 29 -3.55 -12.38 -16.51
CA VAL A 29 -2.94 -11.43 -17.46
C VAL A 29 -3.92 -10.33 -17.81
N LEU A 30 -3.54 -9.07 -17.56
CA LEU A 30 -4.31 -7.90 -17.94
C LEU A 30 -3.71 -7.22 -19.17
N LYS A 31 -4.45 -7.23 -20.28
CA LYS A 31 -4.05 -6.64 -21.56
C LYS A 31 -4.99 -5.53 -21.94
N ASP A 32 -4.52 -4.28 -22.00
CA ASP A 32 -5.36 -3.16 -22.47
C ASP A 32 -6.70 -3.07 -21.71
N CYS A 33 -6.59 -2.87 -20.39
CA CYS A 33 -7.69 -2.72 -19.45
C CYS A 33 -7.70 -1.30 -18.84
N PRO A 34 -7.92 -0.24 -19.65
CA PRO A 34 -7.71 1.16 -19.22
C PRO A 34 -8.70 1.65 -18.15
N LYS A 35 -9.85 0.99 -17.99
CA LYS A 35 -10.87 1.34 -16.97
C LYS A 35 -10.82 0.47 -15.72
N MET A 36 -9.89 -0.48 -15.65
CA MET A 36 -9.82 -1.41 -14.54
C MET A 36 -9.29 -0.70 -13.30
N MET A 37 -10.03 -0.81 -12.20
CA MET A 37 -9.75 -0.18 -10.92
C MET A 37 -9.29 -1.18 -9.87
N PHE A 38 -9.77 -2.43 -9.91
CA PHE A 38 -9.45 -3.42 -8.89
C PHE A 38 -9.29 -4.85 -9.40
N ILE A 39 -8.45 -5.62 -8.70
CA ILE A 39 -8.28 -7.07 -8.83
C ILE A 39 -8.45 -7.67 -7.45
N HIS A 40 -9.43 -8.54 -7.27
CA HIS A 40 -9.57 -9.35 -6.06
C HIS A 40 -9.43 -10.82 -6.43
N ALA A 41 -8.54 -11.54 -5.76
CA ALA A 41 -8.36 -12.96 -5.91
C ALA A 41 -8.33 -13.62 -4.54
N THR A 42 -9.33 -14.45 -4.27
CA THR A 42 -9.50 -15.09 -2.99
C THR A 42 -9.68 -16.59 -3.14
N ARG A 43 -9.02 -17.37 -2.28
CA ARG A 43 -9.05 -18.85 -2.32
C ARG A 43 -8.63 -19.42 -3.68
N CYS A 44 -7.87 -18.67 -4.48
CA CYS A 44 -7.31 -19.11 -5.75
C CYS A 44 -6.00 -19.85 -5.48
N ARG A 45 -6.09 -21.07 -4.91
CA ARG A 45 -4.95 -21.81 -4.33
C ARG A 45 -3.80 -22.11 -5.30
N VAL A 46 -4.07 -22.10 -6.60
CA VAL A 46 -3.10 -22.39 -7.65
C VAL A 46 -2.65 -21.16 -8.43
N LEU A 47 -3.21 -19.97 -8.15
CA LEU A 47 -2.76 -18.70 -8.72
C LEU A 47 -1.33 -18.43 -8.27
N LYS A 48 -0.45 -18.17 -9.23
CA LYS A 48 0.98 -17.93 -9.04
C LYS A 48 1.35 -16.50 -9.39
N GLN A 49 0.95 -16.04 -10.57
CA GLN A 49 1.50 -14.81 -11.15
C GLN A 49 0.42 -13.85 -11.61
N LEU A 50 0.76 -12.56 -11.54
CA LEU A 50 0.03 -11.47 -12.17
C LEU A 50 0.92 -10.88 -13.27
N ARG A 51 0.38 -10.66 -14.46
CA ARG A 51 1.07 -9.90 -15.51
C ARG A 51 0.19 -8.73 -15.95
N VAL A 52 0.70 -7.51 -15.78
CA VAL A 52 -0.01 -6.30 -16.20
C VAL A 52 0.69 -5.70 -17.41
N GLU A 53 0.12 -5.90 -18.60
CA GLU A 53 0.63 -5.28 -19.82
C GLU A 53 0.14 -3.83 -19.95
N SER A 54 -1.14 -3.57 -19.66
CA SER A 54 -1.71 -2.22 -19.60
C SER A 54 -2.99 -2.21 -18.77
N ALA A 55 -2.93 -1.58 -17.59
CA ALA A 55 -4.07 -1.32 -16.72
C ALA A 55 -3.74 -0.14 -15.77
N PRO A 56 -3.51 1.06 -16.31
CA PRO A 56 -2.82 2.14 -15.60
C PRO A 56 -3.51 2.62 -14.33
N ILE A 57 -4.84 2.61 -14.31
CA ILE A 57 -5.63 3.14 -13.19
C ILE A 57 -5.99 2.10 -12.12
N VAL A 58 -5.50 0.85 -12.25
CA VAL A 58 -5.72 -0.16 -11.20
C VAL A 58 -5.02 0.31 -9.93
N ASN A 59 -5.82 0.50 -8.89
CA ASN A 59 -5.38 1.07 -7.63
C ASN A 59 -5.63 0.14 -6.43
N ARG A 60 -6.33 -0.98 -6.63
CA ARG A 60 -6.65 -1.94 -5.58
C ARG A 60 -6.33 -3.37 -6.00
N PHE A 61 -5.49 -4.01 -5.22
CA PHE A 61 -5.13 -5.41 -5.37
C PHE A 61 -5.43 -6.11 -4.05
N ASP A 62 -6.25 -7.17 -4.06
CA ASP A 62 -6.51 -7.99 -2.88
C ASP A 62 -6.23 -9.45 -3.22
N PHE A 63 -5.29 -10.05 -2.50
CA PHE A 63 -4.92 -11.45 -2.62
C PHE A 63 -5.04 -12.14 -1.28
N ALA A 64 -6.09 -12.94 -1.11
CA ALA A 64 -6.30 -13.67 0.13
C ALA A 64 -6.30 -15.17 -0.10
N GLN A 65 -5.60 -15.91 0.77
CA GLN A 65 -5.57 -17.38 0.73
C GLN A 65 -5.14 -17.96 -0.63
N CYS A 66 -4.26 -17.25 -1.35
CA CYS A 66 -3.67 -17.67 -2.62
C CYS A 66 -2.35 -18.39 -2.36
N LYS A 67 -2.40 -19.66 -1.94
CA LYS A 67 -1.26 -20.42 -1.42
C LYS A 67 -0.01 -20.44 -2.32
N LYS A 68 -0.18 -20.47 -3.65
CA LYS A 68 0.93 -20.54 -4.61
C LYS A 68 1.35 -19.18 -5.19
N LEU A 69 0.80 -18.07 -4.68
CA LEU A 69 1.09 -16.73 -5.20
C LEU A 69 2.56 -16.41 -4.99
N ASP A 70 3.24 -16.07 -6.07
CA ASP A 70 4.59 -15.54 -6.07
C ASP A 70 4.50 -14.05 -5.70
N MET A 71 4.60 -13.78 -4.39
CA MET A 71 4.44 -12.44 -3.84
C MET A 71 5.47 -11.46 -4.41
N GLU A 72 6.72 -11.89 -4.54
CA GLU A 72 7.80 -11.05 -5.07
C GLU A 72 7.47 -10.62 -6.51
N GLN A 73 7.10 -11.57 -7.36
CA GLN A 73 6.73 -11.30 -8.75
C GLN A 73 5.54 -10.36 -8.87
N VAL A 74 4.49 -10.58 -8.07
CA VAL A 74 3.28 -9.76 -8.09
C VAL A 74 3.57 -8.33 -7.62
N LEU A 75 4.34 -8.16 -6.56
CA LEU A 75 4.70 -6.83 -6.03
C LEU A 75 5.56 -6.05 -7.03
N ASP A 76 6.59 -6.67 -7.63
CA ASP A 76 7.42 -6.02 -8.66
C ASP A 76 6.56 -5.57 -9.86
N GLN A 77 5.64 -6.41 -10.33
CA GLN A 77 4.71 -6.03 -11.40
C GLN A 77 3.85 -4.82 -11.05
N ILE A 78 3.26 -4.80 -9.84
CA ILE A 78 2.38 -3.70 -9.41
C ILE A 78 3.17 -2.39 -9.24
N LEU A 79 4.39 -2.46 -8.72
CA LEU A 79 5.23 -1.27 -8.46
C LEU A 79 5.89 -0.72 -9.73
N ARG A 80 6.04 -1.51 -10.79
CA ARG A 80 6.53 -1.05 -12.10
C ARG A 80 5.46 -0.42 -12.98
N MET A 81 4.18 -0.62 -12.67
CA MET A 81 3.11 0.04 -13.42
C MET A 81 3.21 1.58 -13.29
N PRO A 82 2.88 2.37 -14.32
CA PRO A 82 2.99 3.84 -14.28
C PRO A 82 2.28 4.50 -13.09
N PRO A 83 2.84 5.55 -12.45
CA PRO A 83 2.28 6.21 -11.26
C PRO A 83 1.08 7.14 -11.54
N GLU A 84 0.03 6.61 -12.16
CA GLU A 84 -1.21 7.38 -12.41
C GLU A 84 -2.17 7.41 -11.20
N ARG A 85 -2.01 6.47 -10.28
CA ARG A 85 -2.84 6.33 -9.07
C ARG A 85 -1.98 5.89 -7.88
N ASN A 86 -2.43 6.26 -6.69
CA ASN A 86 -2.01 5.58 -5.46
C ASN A 86 -2.42 4.11 -5.54
N ARG A 87 -1.67 3.20 -4.94
CA ARG A 87 -2.04 1.77 -4.96
C ARG A 87 -2.09 1.20 -3.56
N ILE A 88 -3.10 0.39 -3.30
CA ILE A 88 -3.19 -0.41 -2.10
C ILE A 88 -3.25 -1.89 -2.46
N ILE A 89 -2.37 -2.65 -1.80
CA ILE A 89 -2.15 -4.07 -2.03
C ILE A 89 -2.42 -4.77 -0.71
N TYR A 90 -3.51 -5.53 -0.64
CA TYR A 90 -3.84 -6.36 0.50
C TYR A 90 -3.39 -7.78 0.22
N MET A 91 -2.67 -8.38 1.16
CA MET A 91 -2.27 -9.78 1.07
C MET A 91 -2.51 -10.50 2.40
N ARG A 92 -3.14 -11.67 2.32
CA ARG A 92 -3.20 -12.67 3.38
C ARG A 92 -2.34 -13.88 2.96
N PRO A 93 -1.02 -13.86 3.22
CA PRO A 93 -0.13 -14.96 2.89
C PRO A 93 -0.50 -16.23 3.65
N MET A 94 -0.32 -17.39 3.02
CA MET A 94 -0.50 -18.70 3.65
C MET A 94 0.84 -19.36 4.02
N HIS A 95 1.87 -18.55 4.21
CA HIS A 95 3.24 -18.97 4.54
C HIS A 95 3.98 -17.80 5.18
N GLN A 96 5.04 -18.11 5.94
CA GLN A 96 5.89 -17.10 6.56
C GLN A 96 6.57 -16.23 5.50
N ILE A 97 6.51 -14.91 5.69
CA ILE A 97 7.18 -13.94 4.82
C ILE A 97 8.58 -13.65 5.38
N ASP A 98 9.57 -13.58 4.50
CA ASP A 98 10.85 -12.95 4.80
C ASP A 98 10.67 -11.42 4.80
N SER A 99 10.39 -10.84 5.97
CA SER A 99 10.17 -9.39 6.10
C SER A 99 11.38 -8.55 5.67
N VAL A 100 12.61 -9.05 5.87
CA VAL A 100 13.84 -8.32 5.50
C VAL A 100 14.04 -8.34 3.99
N GLY A 101 13.84 -9.51 3.36
CA GLY A 101 13.84 -9.66 1.91
C GLY A 101 12.79 -8.77 1.26
N LEU A 102 11.58 -8.75 1.82
CA LEU A 102 10.47 -7.92 1.35
C LEU A 102 10.77 -6.42 1.46
N GLU A 103 11.24 -5.95 2.62
CA GLU A 103 11.62 -4.54 2.82
C GLU A 103 12.64 -4.12 1.77
N ARG A 104 13.68 -4.94 1.59
CA ARG A 104 14.70 -4.72 0.57
C ARG A 104 14.12 -4.66 -0.83
N GLN A 105 13.28 -5.62 -1.21
CA GLN A 105 12.66 -5.64 -2.54
C GLN A 105 11.90 -4.33 -2.82
N LEU A 106 11.12 -3.87 -1.85
CA LEU A 106 10.21 -2.74 -2.00
C LEU A 106 10.94 -1.39 -1.97
N PHE A 107 11.84 -1.15 -1.01
CA PHE A 107 12.47 0.16 -0.88
C PHE A 107 13.72 0.32 -1.75
N GLN A 108 14.44 -0.76 -2.07
CA GLN A 108 15.61 -0.68 -2.95
C GLN A 108 15.20 -0.35 -4.39
N GLY A 109 14.09 -0.91 -4.88
CA GLY A 109 13.69 -0.87 -6.29
C GLY A 109 13.48 0.53 -6.88
N PRO A 110 13.48 0.66 -8.22
CA PRO A 110 13.39 1.93 -8.93
C PRO A 110 11.94 2.45 -9.00
N TYR A 111 11.20 2.36 -7.90
CA TYR A 111 9.76 2.62 -7.90
C TYR A 111 9.47 4.09 -7.55
N PRO A 112 8.71 4.83 -8.38
CA PRO A 112 8.43 6.25 -8.21
C PRO A 112 7.28 6.51 -7.22
N TYR A 113 7.36 5.90 -6.05
CA TYR A 113 6.34 6.00 -5.00
C TYR A 113 6.98 6.21 -3.64
N HIS A 114 6.25 6.92 -2.78
CA HIS A 114 6.35 6.69 -1.35
C HIS A 114 5.74 5.32 -1.03
N ILE A 115 6.38 4.53 -0.16
CA ILE A 115 6.00 3.14 0.13
C ILE A 115 5.74 2.97 1.62
N ALA A 116 4.70 2.23 1.96
CA ALA A 116 4.44 1.73 3.31
C ALA A 116 4.18 0.22 3.27
N ILE A 117 4.82 -0.52 4.17
CA ILE A 117 4.58 -1.93 4.45
C ILE A 117 3.95 -2.01 5.83
N VAL A 118 2.74 -2.53 5.93
CA VAL A 118 2.01 -2.69 7.19
C VAL A 118 1.88 -4.18 7.48
N HIS A 119 2.43 -4.62 8.61
CA HIS A 119 2.25 -5.95 9.16
C HIS A 119 1.19 -5.87 10.26
N GLU A 120 0.13 -6.65 10.12
CA GLU A 120 -1.00 -6.70 11.05
C GLU A 120 -1.28 -8.15 11.46
N PHE A 121 -1.50 -8.35 12.76
CA PHE A 121 -1.51 -9.68 13.38
C PHE A 121 -2.85 -10.04 14.04
N SER A 122 -3.94 -9.31 13.77
CA SER A 122 -5.25 -9.65 14.32
C SER A 122 -5.74 -11.02 13.84
N ASN A 123 -6.45 -11.72 14.72
CA ASN A 123 -7.09 -12.98 14.42
C ASN A 123 -8.38 -13.08 15.27
N PRO A 124 -9.59 -13.05 14.67
CA PRO A 124 -9.88 -13.09 13.23
C PRO A 124 -9.56 -11.77 12.50
N PRO A 125 -9.61 -11.76 11.16
CA PRO A 125 -9.29 -10.58 10.39
C PRO A 125 -10.16 -9.34 10.66
N ASN A 126 -9.51 -8.17 10.84
CA ASN A 126 -10.24 -6.92 11.03
C ASN A 126 -10.33 -6.06 9.75
N ILE A 127 -11.52 -6.03 9.14
CA ILE A 127 -11.77 -5.27 7.91
C ILE A 127 -11.74 -3.74 8.08
N ARG A 128 -11.97 -3.21 9.30
CA ARG A 128 -11.99 -1.76 9.56
C ARG A 128 -10.62 -1.15 9.30
N ASN A 129 -9.55 -1.88 9.62
CA ASN A 129 -8.17 -1.41 9.43
C ASN A 129 -7.79 -1.30 7.95
N LYS A 130 -8.31 -2.18 7.09
CA LYS A 130 -8.20 -2.01 5.63
C LYS A 130 -8.80 -0.67 5.18
N VAL A 131 -10.01 -0.35 5.64
CA VAL A 131 -10.69 0.92 5.28
C VAL A 131 -9.92 2.14 5.78
N ARG A 132 -9.44 2.11 7.03
CA ARG A 132 -8.69 3.21 7.65
C ARG A 132 -7.39 3.52 6.91
N ILE A 133 -6.64 2.48 6.55
CA ILE A 133 -5.39 2.65 5.80
C ILE A 133 -5.59 3.37 4.48
N ARG A 134 -6.65 3.01 3.76
CA ARG A 134 -7.01 3.70 2.51
C ARG A 134 -7.24 5.20 2.76
N SER A 135 -7.96 5.54 3.82
CA SER A 135 -8.31 6.95 4.11
C SER A 135 -7.08 7.81 4.35
N TRP A 136 -6.13 7.38 5.18
CA TRP A 136 -4.95 8.22 5.48
C TRP A 136 -3.91 8.18 4.36
N MET A 137 -3.83 7.08 3.61
CA MET A 137 -3.04 7.01 2.37
C MET A 137 -3.46 8.12 1.39
N ASP A 138 -4.78 8.30 1.20
CA ASP A 138 -5.31 9.36 0.36
C ASP A 138 -4.96 10.75 0.91
N THR A 139 -5.04 10.96 2.23
CA THR A 139 -4.59 12.21 2.87
C THR A 139 -3.12 12.53 2.57
N ILE A 140 -2.20 11.59 2.80
CA ILE A 140 -0.76 11.81 2.57
C ILE A 140 -0.45 12.08 1.09
N ALA A 141 -1.10 11.34 0.20
CA ALA A 141 -0.94 11.54 -1.24
C ALA A 141 -1.49 12.90 -1.70
N ASN A 142 -2.57 13.39 -1.09
CA ASN A 142 -3.14 14.69 -1.41
C ASN A 142 -2.21 15.83 -0.98
N ILE A 143 -1.59 15.74 0.20
CA ILE A 143 -0.56 16.69 0.63
C ILE A 143 0.58 16.75 -0.39
N SER A 144 1.10 15.59 -0.80
CA SER A 144 2.20 15.53 -1.79
C SER A 144 1.80 16.18 -3.12
N GLN A 145 0.58 15.96 -3.60
CA GLN A 145 0.05 16.55 -4.83
C GLN A 145 -0.15 18.07 -4.72
N GLU A 146 -0.69 18.55 -3.60
CA GLU A 146 -0.87 19.98 -3.37
C GLU A 146 0.47 20.71 -3.29
N LEU A 147 1.46 20.13 -2.61
CA LEU A 147 2.79 20.71 -2.53
C LEU A 147 3.47 20.81 -3.90
N ILE A 148 3.36 19.78 -4.74
CA ILE A 148 3.91 19.81 -6.10
C ILE A 148 3.18 20.85 -6.95
N LYS A 149 1.85 20.89 -6.86
CA LYS A 149 1.01 21.70 -7.77
C LYS A 149 0.98 23.19 -7.41
N TYR A 150 0.93 23.52 -6.13
CA TYR A 150 0.67 24.88 -5.66
C TYR A 150 1.85 25.50 -4.91
N GLU A 151 2.69 24.69 -4.27
CA GLU A 151 3.84 25.15 -3.48
C GLU A 151 5.19 24.95 -4.19
N PHE A 152 5.16 24.60 -5.48
CA PHE A 152 6.34 24.41 -6.34
C PHE A 152 7.37 23.43 -5.78
N PHE A 153 6.93 22.40 -5.03
CA PHE A 153 7.83 21.33 -4.61
C PHE A 153 8.35 20.55 -5.82
N PRO A 154 9.65 20.18 -5.82
CA PRO A 154 10.17 19.30 -6.86
C PRO A 154 9.50 17.92 -6.73
N GLU A 155 8.96 17.40 -7.84
CA GLU A 155 8.48 16.03 -7.90
C GLU A 155 9.68 15.07 -7.87
N ALA A 156 9.67 14.14 -6.91
CA ALA A 156 10.70 13.13 -6.82
C ALA A 156 10.50 12.07 -7.91
N SER A 157 11.62 11.58 -8.44
CA SER A 157 11.67 10.42 -9.34
C SER A 157 12.62 9.39 -8.76
N ARG A 158 12.54 8.16 -9.26
CA ARG A 158 13.47 7.09 -8.91
C ARG A 158 13.72 6.22 -10.12
N THR A 159 14.98 5.97 -10.42
CA THR A 159 15.46 5.32 -11.64
C THR A 159 16.39 4.16 -11.33
N GLU A 160 16.73 3.35 -12.33
CA GLU A 160 17.74 2.29 -12.20
C GLU A 160 19.13 2.86 -11.84
N GLU A 161 19.44 4.09 -12.25
CA GLU A 161 20.66 4.82 -11.87
C GLU A 161 20.68 5.11 -10.37
N ASP A 162 19.55 5.49 -9.78
CA ASP A 162 19.45 5.73 -8.33
C ASP A 162 19.69 4.45 -7.52
N VAL A 163 19.20 3.31 -8.02
CA VAL A 163 19.44 2.00 -7.39
C VAL A 163 20.94 1.69 -7.34
N LYS A 164 21.67 1.98 -8.43
CA LYS A 164 23.14 1.82 -8.49
C LYS A 164 23.86 2.81 -7.58
N LYS A 165 23.36 4.06 -7.50
CA LYS A 165 23.95 5.12 -6.68
C LYS A 165 23.79 4.85 -5.18
N TYR A 166 22.68 4.25 -4.76
CA TYR A 166 22.38 3.96 -3.36
C TYR A 166 22.20 2.44 -3.13
N PRO A 167 23.28 1.64 -3.20
CA PRO A 167 23.19 0.18 -3.14
C PRO A 167 22.95 -0.37 -1.71
N LYS A 168 23.14 0.45 -0.68
CA LYS A 168 23.03 0.06 0.73
C LYS A 168 21.83 0.73 1.38
N TYR A 169 21.28 0.07 2.39
CA TYR A 169 20.25 0.64 3.26
C TYR A 169 20.65 2.04 3.76
N PRO A 170 19.75 3.05 3.75
CA PRO A 170 18.32 3.00 3.41
C PRO A 170 18.01 3.24 1.92
N TRP A 171 18.93 2.90 1.01
CA TRP A 171 18.79 2.99 -0.45
C TRP A 171 18.41 4.38 -0.97
N GLY A 172 18.88 5.43 -0.27
CA GLY A 172 18.59 6.82 -0.62
C GLY A 172 17.16 7.24 -0.30
N ARG A 173 16.45 6.50 0.56
CA ARG A 173 15.13 6.85 1.11
C ARG A 173 15.22 7.22 2.59
N ASP A 174 14.17 7.86 3.09
CA ASP A 174 14.03 8.25 4.50
C ASP A 174 13.13 7.23 5.21
N ILE A 175 13.64 6.00 5.37
CA ILE A 175 12.88 4.86 5.89
C ILE A 175 12.83 4.93 7.41
N TYR A 176 11.64 4.71 7.97
CA TYR A 176 11.45 4.56 9.40
C TYR A 176 10.35 3.55 9.73
N THR A 177 10.36 3.09 10.98
CA THR A 177 9.39 2.13 11.51
C THR A 177 8.47 2.79 12.52
N LEU A 178 7.20 2.41 12.50
CA LEU A 178 6.17 2.79 13.44
C LEU A 178 5.52 1.52 13.98
N GLU A 179 5.38 1.44 15.29
CA GLU A 179 4.73 0.31 15.97
C GLU A 179 3.50 0.79 16.74
N GLY A 180 2.62 -0.14 17.07
CA GLY A 180 1.48 0.10 17.94
C GLY A 180 0.60 -1.13 18.10
N VAL A 181 -0.56 -0.91 18.69
CA VAL A 181 -1.61 -1.92 18.89
C VAL A 181 -2.88 -1.41 18.24
N VAL A 182 -3.60 -2.33 17.60
CA VAL A 182 -4.81 -2.10 16.83
C VAL A 182 -5.77 -3.22 17.15
N ASP A 183 -6.91 -2.90 17.72
CA ASP A 183 -7.92 -3.87 18.14
C ASP A 183 -7.29 -5.06 18.92
N GLU A 184 -6.47 -4.73 19.91
CA GLU A 184 -5.68 -5.65 20.77
C GLU A 184 -4.57 -6.45 20.06
N ALA A 185 -4.43 -6.33 18.74
CA ALA A 185 -3.36 -6.96 17.98
C ALA A 185 -2.20 -5.99 17.72
N PRO A 186 -0.94 -6.46 17.78
CA PRO A 186 0.18 -5.61 17.39
C PRO A 186 0.12 -5.29 15.89
N TYR A 187 0.65 -4.13 15.52
CA TYR A 187 1.01 -3.84 14.13
C TYR A 187 2.39 -3.18 14.08
N SER A 188 3.06 -3.37 12.94
CA SER A 188 4.31 -2.69 12.61
C SER A 188 4.20 -2.14 11.20
N MET A 189 4.70 -0.93 10.99
CA MET A 189 4.70 -0.26 9.71
C MET A 189 6.08 0.28 9.37
N ILE A 190 6.61 -0.13 8.23
CA ILE A 190 7.87 0.40 7.68
C ILE A 190 7.51 1.30 6.50
N THR A 191 7.96 2.54 6.52
CA THR A 191 7.53 3.51 5.51
C THR A 191 8.57 4.61 5.27
N ASP A 192 8.51 5.23 4.09
CA ASP A 192 9.20 6.49 3.78
C ASP A 192 8.23 7.66 3.58
N PHE A 193 6.98 7.50 4.04
CA PHE A 193 5.95 8.52 3.90
C PHE A 193 6.37 9.78 4.64
N PRO A 194 6.39 10.93 3.97
CA PRO A 194 6.71 12.18 4.62
C PRO A 194 5.60 12.56 5.59
N TRP A 195 5.96 13.19 6.71
CA TRP A 195 5.07 13.83 7.68
C TRP A 195 4.12 12.91 8.46
N LEU A 196 3.98 11.64 8.11
CA LEU A 196 3.07 10.72 8.79
C LEU A 196 3.39 10.58 10.29
N ARG A 197 4.69 10.57 10.66
CA ARG A 197 5.10 10.58 12.08
C ARG A 197 4.54 11.79 12.83
N THR A 198 4.63 12.96 12.22
CA THR A 198 4.27 14.25 12.83
C THR A 198 2.77 14.44 12.86
N LEU A 199 2.08 14.11 11.77
CA LEU A 199 0.62 14.10 11.72
C LEU A 199 0.02 13.13 12.74
N ARG A 200 0.63 11.95 12.94
CA ARG A 200 0.23 10.98 13.96
C ARG A 200 0.46 11.51 15.38
N ALA A 201 1.59 12.18 15.62
CA ALA A 201 1.96 12.71 16.93
C ALA A 201 1.23 14.00 17.30
N ALA A 202 0.69 14.73 16.32
CA ALA A 202 0.00 15.99 16.54
C ALA A 202 -1.21 15.85 17.48
N ASP A 203 -1.45 16.90 18.27
CA ASP A 203 -2.65 17.00 19.07
C ASP A 203 -3.89 17.19 18.18
N PRO A 204 -5.06 16.64 18.57
CA PRO A 204 -6.31 16.89 17.86
C PRO A 204 -6.63 18.39 17.75
N ASN A 205 -6.96 18.85 16.54
CA ASN A 205 -7.36 20.23 16.32
C ASN A 205 -8.89 20.42 16.52
N SER A 206 -9.39 21.66 16.32
CA SER A 206 -10.82 21.99 16.52
C SER A 206 -11.79 21.29 15.55
N TYR A 207 -11.31 20.70 14.46
CA TYR A 207 -12.10 19.92 13.50
C TYR A 207 -12.13 18.43 13.83
N ALA A 208 -11.48 18.00 14.92
CA ALA A 208 -11.48 16.63 15.39
C ALA A 208 -12.91 16.10 15.58
N ARG A 209 -13.19 14.95 14.96
CA ARG A 209 -14.48 14.27 15.10
C ARG A 209 -14.34 13.03 15.98
N TYR A 210 -15.09 13.03 17.08
CA TYR A 210 -15.19 11.91 18.00
C TYR A 210 -16.37 11.04 17.60
N ASP A 211 -16.25 10.37 16.45
CA ASP A 211 -17.26 9.41 16.02
C ASP A 211 -17.27 8.24 17.03
N PHE A 212 -18.44 7.66 17.35
CA PHE A 212 -18.58 6.74 18.50
C PHE A 212 -17.79 5.41 18.40
N GLU A 213 -17.09 5.12 17.28
CA GLU A 213 -16.47 3.81 17.03
C GLU A 213 -14.94 3.80 16.78
N ASP A 214 -14.26 4.95 16.78
CA ASP A 214 -12.82 5.04 16.41
C ASP A 214 -11.90 5.33 17.60
N ASP A 215 -11.70 4.44 18.57
CA ASP A 215 -10.72 4.70 19.64
C ASP A 215 -9.29 4.73 19.05
N GLU A 216 -8.57 5.87 19.07
CA GLU A 216 -7.19 5.97 18.57
C GLU A 216 -6.25 4.95 19.22
N SER A 217 -6.55 4.50 20.45
CA SER A 217 -5.78 3.46 21.13
C SER A 217 -5.93 2.08 20.52
N THR A 218 -6.94 1.88 19.66
CA THR A 218 -7.25 0.62 18.99
C THR A 218 -7.16 0.69 17.47
N THR A 219 -6.67 1.79 16.86
CA THR A 219 -6.61 1.90 15.39
C THR A 219 -5.28 2.40 14.84
N ILE A 220 -4.99 2.05 13.57
CA ILE A 220 -3.89 2.63 12.81
C ILE A 220 -4.29 4.07 12.47
N TYR A 221 -3.48 5.04 12.91
CA TYR A 221 -3.59 6.50 12.68
C TYR A 221 -4.87 6.95 11.95
N ALA A 222 -5.75 7.66 12.68
CA ALA A 222 -7.07 8.07 12.22
C ALA A 222 -7.14 9.60 11.98
N PRO A 223 -6.97 10.09 10.73
CA PRO A 223 -6.93 11.53 10.45
C PRO A 223 -8.16 12.31 10.96
N ARG A 224 -9.35 11.69 10.93
CA ARG A 224 -10.60 12.33 11.38
C ARG A 224 -10.60 12.66 12.87
N ARG A 225 -9.97 11.82 13.70
CA ARG A 225 -9.81 12.04 15.15
C ARG A 225 -8.86 13.18 15.45
N LYS A 226 -7.85 13.36 14.61
CA LYS A 226 -6.93 14.51 14.69
C LYS A 226 -7.49 15.79 14.05
N GLY A 227 -8.64 15.71 13.36
CA GLY A 227 -9.21 16.81 12.60
C GLY A 227 -8.46 17.12 11.30
N GLN A 228 -7.63 16.18 10.83
CA GLN A 228 -6.88 16.20 9.58
C GLN A 228 -7.78 15.78 8.42
N LEU A 229 -8.79 16.61 8.13
CA LEU A 229 -9.87 16.32 7.19
C LEU A 229 -9.55 16.67 5.73
N SER A 230 -8.53 17.50 5.52
CA SER A 230 -8.04 17.92 4.20
C SER A 230 -6.51 18.04 4.23
N ALA A 231 -5.90 18.08 3.06
CA ALA A 231 -4.47 18.29 2.94
C ALA A 231 -4.07 19.70 3.39
N ASP A 232 -4.87 20.75 3.13
CA ASP A 232 -4.68 22.10 3.69
C ASP A 232 -4.50 22.10 5.22
N ILE A 233 -5.44 21.48 5.95
CA ILE A 233 -5.39 21.41 7.42
C ILE A 233 -4.16 20.61 7.89
N CYS A 234 -3.82 19.55 7.16
CA CYS A 234 -2.60 18.79 7.46
C CYS A 234 -1.37 19.69 7.28
N MET A 235 -1.27 20.43 6.18
CA MET A 235 -0.12 21.29 5.86
C MET A 235 0.10 22.39 6.91
N GLU A 236 -0.96 22.93 7.52
CA GLU A 236 -0.83 23.83 8.67
C GLU A 236 -0.10 23.16 9.84
N THR A 237 -0.41 21.89 10.10
CA THR A 237 0.20 21.10 11.19
C THR A 237 1.69 20.81 10.93
N ILE A 238 2.09 20.64 9.67
CA ILE A 238 3.44 20.19 9.28
C ILE A 238 4.27 21.29 8.59
N GLY A 239 3.88 22.56 8.77
CA GLY A 239 4.46 23.70 8.05
C GLY A 239 5.98 23.88 8.26
N GLU A 240 6.48 23.56 9.45
CA GLU A 240 7.92 23.61 9.76
C GLU A 240 8.71 22.57 8.94
N GLU A 241 8.24 21.31 8.91
CA GLU A 241 8.88 20.24 8.14
C GLU A 241 8.82 20.47 6.63
N ILE A 242 7.70 21.02 6.14
CA ILE A 242 7.59 21.46 4.74
C ILE A 242 8.67 22.51 4.45
N SER A 243 8.83 23.49 5.33
CA SER A 243 9.81 24.57 5.15
C SER A 243 11.25 24.04 5.15
N GLU A 244 11.60 23.17 6.09
CA GLU A 244 12.92 22.51 6.15
C GLU A 244 13.19 21.69 4.89
N ARG A 245 12.23 20.86 4.47
CA ARG A 245 12.37 20.00 3.29
C ARG A 245 12.56 20.84 2.03
N ARG A 246 11.85 21.96 1.91
CA ARG A 246 11.99 22.92 0.80
C ARG A 246 13.41 23.51 0.75
N GLN A 247 13.95 23.95 1.89
CA GLN A 247 15.32 24.49 1.97
C GLN A 247 16.37 23.44 1.56
N SER A 248 16.13 22.17 1.92
CA SER A 248 16.99 21.05 1.53
C SER A 248 16.83 20.59 0.06
N LYS A 249 15.91 21.20 -0.70
CA LYS A 249 15.56 20.84 -2.09
C LYS A 249 15.20 19.36 -2.28
N ARG A 250 14.66 18.71 -1.25
CA ARG A 250 14.24 17.31 -1.31
C ARG A 250 12.81 17.21 -1.83
N GLY A 251 12.66 16.56 -2.99
CA GLY A 251 11.34 16.34 -3.59
C GLY A 251 10.48 15.35 -2.81
N VAL A 252 9.24 15.22 -3.27
CA VAL A 252 8.25 14.24 -2.77
C VAL A 252 7.68 13.46 -3.95
N PHE A 253 7.39 12.18 -3.76
CA PHE A 253 6.70 11.41 -4.80
C PHE A 253 5.24 11.82 -4.83
N GLN A 254 4.69 12.01 -6.04
CA GLN A 254 3.28 12.39 -6.19
C GLN A 254 2.33 11.28 -5.71
N ARG A 255 2.75 10.01 -5.83
CA ARG A 255 1.94 8.84 -5.53
C ARG A 255 2.53 8.00 -4.42
N VAL A 256 1.64 7.26 -3.78
CA VAL A 256 1.99 6.35 -2.68
C VAL A 256 1.54 4.92 -3.00
N VAL A 257 2.25 3.94 -2.45
CA VAL A 257 1.84 2.53 -2.42
C VAL A 257 1.82 2.03 -0.99
N VAL A 258 0.75 1.36 -0.60
CA VAL A 258 0.64 0.66 0.67
C VAL A 258 0.50 -0.84 0.42
N LEU A 259 1.40 -1.63 0.99
CA LEU A 259 1.28 -3.07 1.13
C LEU A 259 0.78 -3.38 2.53
N PHE A 260 -0.42 -3.93 2.64
CA PHE A 260 -1.01 -4.41 3.88
C PHE A 260 -0.95 -5.93 3.95
N LEU A 261 -0.13 -6.44 4.86
CA LEU A 261 0.07 -7.86 5.13
C LEU A 261 -0.66 -8.27 6.39
N HIS A 262 -1.54 -9.24 6.24
CA HIS A 262 -2.30 -9.79 7.35
C HIS A 262 -1.89 -11.23 7.63
N HIS A 263 -1.30 -11.45 8.81
CA HIS A 263 -0.62 -12.69 9.16
C HIS A 263 -1.52 -13.78 9.76
N CYS A 264 -2.84 -13.64 9.70
CA CYS A 264 -3.78 -14.62 10.26
C CYS A 264 -3.67 -16.02 9.60
N ASP A 265 -3.37 -16.10 8.30
CA ASP A 265 -3.28 -17.39 7.55
C ASP A 265 -1.85 -17.96 7.45
N THR A 266 -0.85 -17.28 8.03
CA THR A 266 0.58 -17.63 7.90
C THR A 266 0.93 -19.09 8.29
N PRO A 267 0.25 -19.74 9.26
CA PRO A 267 0.43 -21.16 9.54
C PRO A 267 0.08 -22.10 8.38
N GLY A 268 -0.57 -21.59 7.33
CA GLY A 268 -0.96 -22.34 6.14
C GLY A 268 -2.36 -22.94 6.18
N GLU A 269 -3.06 -22.76 7.31
CA GLU A 269 -4.47 -23.08 7.48
C GLU A 269 -5.30 -21.81 7.29
N PRO A 270 -6.32 -21.82 6.42
CA PRO A 270 -7.16 -20.65 6.21
C PRO A 270 -8.02 -20.39 7.46
N VAL A 271 -7.88 -19.18 8.02
CA VAL A 271 -8.77 -18.67 9.06
C VAL A 271 -10.11 -18.29 8.42
N ASP A 272 -11.20 -18.71 9.08
CA ASP A 272 -12.56 -18.36 8.68
C ASP A 272 -12.76 -16.83 8.72
N ASP A 273 -13.39 -16.30 7.68
CA ASP A 273 -13.57 -14.86 7.49
C ASP A 273 -14.89 -14.64 6.76
N ASP A 274 -15.89 -14.12 7.48
CA ASP A 274 -17.23 -13.81 6.96
C ASP A 274 -17.21 -12.80 5.80
N TYR A 275 -16.10 -12.08 5.59
CA TYR A 275 -15.94 -11.09 4.53
C TYR A 275 -15.32 -11.65 3.23
N ILE A 276 -15.11 -12.98 3.13
CA ILE A 276 -14.38 -13.66 2.03
C ILE A 276 -15.10 -14.91 1.43
#